data_AF-A0A954I539-F1
#
_entry.id   AF-A0A954I539-F1
#
_cell.length_a   1.000
_cell.length_b   1.000
_cell.length_c   1.000
_cell.angle_alpha   90.00
_cell.angle_beta   90.00
_cell.angle_gamma   90.00
#
_symmetry.space_group_name_H-M   'P 1'
#
loop_
_entity.id
_entity.type
_entity.pdbx_description
1 polymer ?
#
loop_
_entity_poly.entity_id
_entity_poly.type
_entity_poly.pdbx_seq_one_letter_code
_entity_poly.pdbx_strand_id
1 'polypeptide(L)'
;MNDLPPGESSLNTSLRSGLLQQDTIFTDTAYEEYRMTLNDALDRAERNEKRTGWTAISCFVIALGLMFVGGSQVVGSFDPTDKDATAVSITLAAIYAVSAIVAWLALASYFSRFRPRTRQAKENIR
;
A
#
# COMPACT_ATOMS: atom_id res chain seq x y z
N MET A 1 -52.59 41.86 21.76
CA MET A 1 -52.74 40.40 21.88
C MET A 1 -53.06 39.87 20.50
N ASN A 2 -52.03 39.55 19.71
CA ASN A 2 -52.20 38.87 18.43
C ASN A 2 -52.00 37.39 18.71
N ASP A 3 -53.11 36.66 18.81
CA ASP A 3 -53.08 35.20 18.86
C ASP A 3 -52.65 34.69 17.48
N LEU A 4 -51.40 34.24 17.40
CA LEU A 4 -50.90 33.49 16.24
C LEU A 4 -51.71 32.19 16.11
N PRO A 5 -52.13 31.80 14.90
CA PRO A 5 -52.98 30.64 14.70
C PRO A 5 -52.27 29.35 15.19
N PRO A 6 -52.97 28.47 15.92
CA PRO A 6 -52.38 27.30 16.60
C PRO A 6 -51.79 26.21 15.67
N GLY A 7 -51.80 26.43 14.36
CA GLY A 7 -51.29 25.47 13.36
C GLY A 7 -49.82 25.67 12.96
N GLU A 8 -49.27 26.89 13.01
CA GLU A 8 -47.94 27.19 12.45
C GLU A 8 -46.78 26.67 13.30
N SER A 9 -46.95 26.55 14.62
CA SER A 9 -45.91 26.06 15.53
C SER A 9 -45.69 24.55 15.38
N SER A 10 -46.76 23.78 15.17
CA SER A 10 -46.68 22.32 14.98
C SER A 10 -46.04 21.93 13.65
N LEU A 11 -46.36 22.66 12.57
CA LEU A 11 -45.76 22.50 11.24
C LEU A 11 -44.28 22.87 11.22
N ASN A 12 -43.89 23.97 11.88
CA ASN A 12 -42.48 24.35 11.97
C ASN A 12 -41.64 23.34 12.76
N THR A 13 -42.21 22.76 13.83
CA THR A 13 -41.51 21.77 14.66
C THR A 13 -41.32 20.46 13.90
N SER A 14 -42.35 20.00 13.17
CA SER A 14 -42.26 18.80 12.35
C SER A 14 -41.29 18.97 11.17
N LEU A 15 -41.30 20.12 10.49
CA LEU A 15 -40.33 20.43 9.42
C LEU A 15 -38.88 20.52 9.93
N ARG A 16 -38.64 21.19 11.08
CA ARG A 16 -37.29 21.22 11.69
C ARG A 16 -36.81 19.84 12.10
N SER A 17 -37.68 19.01 12.67
CA SER A 17 -37.33 17.65 13.06
C SER A 17 -36.98 16.79 11.85
N GLY A 18 -37.73 16.92 10.74
CA GLY A 18 -37.45 16.22 9.49
C GLY A 18 -36.11 16.65 8.86
N LEU A 19 -35.79 17.95 8.87
CA LEU A 19 -34.51 18.46 8.37
C LEU A 19 -33.31 18.01 9.21
N LEU A 20 -33.42 18.03 10.54
CA LEU A 20 -32.37 17.52 11.44
C LEU A 20 -32.14 16.01 11.28
N GLN A 21 -33.22 15.25 11.04
CA GLN A 21 -33.12 13.82 10.79
C GLN A 21 -32.50 13.53 9.42
N GLN A 22 -32.74 14.38 8.43
CA GLN A 22 -32.13 14.27 7.11
C GLN A 22 -30.64 14.64 7.12
N ASP A 23 -30.24 15.68 7.88
CA ASP A 23 -28.84 16.04 8.09
C ASP A 23 -28.06 14.95 8.83
N THR A 24 -28.66 14.34 9.86
CA THR A 24 -28.01 13.24 10.59
C THR A 24 -27.83 12.00 9.71
N ILE A 25 -28.83 11.62 8.91
CA ILE A 25 -28.70 10.54 7.93
C ILE A 25 -27.63 10.86 6.88
N PHE A 26 -27.58 12.09 6.35
CA PHE A 26 -26.55 12.50 5.38
C PHE A 26 -25.14 12.52 5.98
N THR A 27 -25.02 12.89 7.25
CA THR A 27 -23.73 12.92 7.95
C THR A 27 -23.25 11.50 8.27
N ASP A 28 -24.15 10.60 8.68
CA ASP A 28 -23.84 9.20 8.93
C ASP A 28 -23.49 8.44 7.65
N THR A 29 -24.20 8.68 6.54
CA THR A 29 -23.87 8.05 5.25
C THR A 29 -22.54 8.56 4.70
N ALA A 30 -22.28 9.87 4.74
CA ALA A 30 -20.99 10.43 4.33
C ALA A 30 -19.84 9.94 5.23
N TYR A 31 -20.09 9.74 6.52
CA TYR A 31 -19.11 9.21 7.47
C TYR A 31 -18.85 7.70 7.25
N GLU A 32 -19.88 6.89 7.02
CA GLU A 32 -19.73 5.48 6.64
C GLU A 32 -18.98 5.32 5.32
N GLU A 33 -19.33 6.12 4.30
CA GLU A 33 -18.71 6.07 2.99
C GLU A 33 -17.23 6.50 3.08
N TYR A 34 -16.92 7.52 3.88
CA TYR A 34 -15.54 7.90 4.20
C TYR A 34 -14.78 6.75 4.90
N ARG A 35 -15.37 6.09 5.89
CA ARG A 35 -14.74 4.93 6.57
C ARG A 35 -14.57 3.73 5.65
N MET A 36 -15.53 3.43 4.78
CA MET A 36 -15.40 2.35 3.79
C MET A 36 -14.25 2.62 2.84
N THR A 37 -14.18 3.84 2.28
CA THR A 37 -13.09 4.22 1.36
C THR A 37 -11.72 4.18 2.05
N LEU A 38 -11.66 4.58 3.32
CA LEU A 38 -10.43 4.56 4.11
C LEU A 38 -9.99 3.12 4.42
N ASN A 39 -10.91 2.24 4.80
CA ASN A 39 -10.63 0.82 5.03
C ASN A 39 -10.17 0.13 3.73
N ASP A 40 -10.82 0.41 2.60
CA ASP A 40 -10.48 -0.18 1.30
C ASP A 40 -9.09 0.28 0.82
N ALA A 41 -8.74 1.55 1.07
CA ALA A 41 -7.40 2.08 0.82
C ALA A 41 -6.34 1.44 1.73
N LEU A 42 -6.68 1.16 3.00
CA LEU A 42 -5.82 0.48 3.97
C LEU A 42 -5.57 -0.98 3.58
N ASP A 43 -6.62 -1.70 3.21
CA ASP A 43 -6.54 -3.10 2.79
C ASP A 43 -5.66 -3.27 1.55
N ARG A 44 -5.82 -2.35 0.58
CA ARG A 44 -4.95 -2.32 -0.61
C ARG A 44 -3.51 -1.97 -0.26
N ALA A 45 -3.29 -1.01 0.64
CA ALA A 45 -1.95 -0.64 1.09
C ALA A 45 -1.26 -1.79 1.84
N GLU A 46 -1.97 -2.52 2.71
CA GLU A 46 -1.44 -3.64 3.48
C GLU A 46 -1.09 -4.85 2.58
N ARG A 47 -1.95 -5.17 1.61
CA ARG A 47 -1.67 -6.23 0.63
C ARG A 47 -0.43 -5.89 -0.21
N ASN A 48 -0.30 -4.63 -0.62
CA ASN A 48 0.86 -4.17 -1.37
C ASN A 48 2.13 -4.12 -0.52
N GLU A 49 2.03 -3.77 0.77
CA GLU A 49 3.14 -3.83 1.72
C GLU A 49 3.66 -5.27 1.87
N LYS A 50 2.76 -6.24 2.11
CA LYS A 50 3.12 -7.66 2.22
C LYS A 50 3.76 -8.19 0.95
N ARG A 51 3.18 -7.89 -0.23
CA ARG A 51 3.74 -8.31 -1.52
C ARG A 51 5.12 -7.72 -1.75
N THR A 52 5.29 -6.42 -1.52
CA THR A 52 6.58 -5.74 -1.71
C THR A 52 7.64 -6.28 -0.76
N GLY A 53 7.28 -6.57 0.49
CA GLY A 53 8.17 -7.21 1.47
C GLY A 53 8.59 -8.62 1.04
N TRP A 54 7.64 -9.47 0.62
CA TRP A 54 7.93 -10.81 0.11
C TRP A 54 8.81 -10.79 -1.14
N THR A 55 8.54 -9.87 -2.08
CA THR A 55 9.36 -9.69 -3.28
C THR A 55 10.77 -9.23 -2.90
N ALA A 56 10.92 -8.28 -1.98
CA ALA A 56 12.23 -7.84 -1.51
C ALA A 56 13.05 -8.99 -0.90
N ILE A 57 12.42 -9.80 -0.03
CA ILE A 57 13.07 -10.97 0.58
C ILE A 57 13.46 -11.99 -0.49
N SER A 58 12.54 -12.30 -1.42
CA SER A 58 12.79 -13.29 -2.48
C SER A 58 13.95 -12.85 -3.39
N CYS A 59 13.94 -11.59 -3.84
CA CYS A 59 15.03 -11.04 -4.65
C CYS A 59 16.35 -11.00 -3.88
N PHE A 60 16.33 -10.71 -2.57
CA PHE A 60 17.53 -10.71 -1.73
C PHE A 60 18.12 -12.11 -1.59
N VAL A 61 17.29 -13.14 -1.36
CA VAL A 61 17.74 -14.53 -1.28
C VAL A 61 18.33 -15.01 -2.61
N ILE A 62 17.68 -14.69 -3.73
CA ILE A 62 18.19 -15.00 -5.07
C ILE A 62 19.54 -14.32 -5.30
N ALA A 63 19.66 -13.02 -4.97
CA ALA A 63 20.90 -12.28 -5.11
C ALA A 63 22.03 -12.89 -4.25
N LEU A 64 21.75 -13.26 -3.00
CA LEU A 64 22.74 -13.95 -2.14
C LEU A 64 23.17 -15.30 -2.71
N GLY A 65 22.22 -16.10 -3.21
CA GLY A 65 22.53 -17.38 -3.86
C GLY A 65 23.43 -17.20 -5.07
N LEU A 66 23.11 -16.23 -5.94
CA LEU A 66 23.90 -15.94 -7.12
C LEU A 66 25.26 -15.31 -6.80
N MET A 67 25.38 -14.54 -5.71
CA MET A 67 26.66 -14.03 -5.21
C MET A 67 27.60 -15.17 -4.84
N PHE A 68 27.08 -16.21 -4.16
CA PHE A 68 27.87 -17.39 -3.81
C PHE A 68 28.26 -18.21 -5.05
N VAL A 69 27.32 -18.40 -5.99
CA VAL A 69 27.57 -19.10 -7.26
C VAL A 69 28.60 -18.37 -8.12
N GLY A 70 28.50 -17.05 -8.24
CA GLY A 70 29.46 -16.24 -8.99
C GLY A 70 30.83 -16.18 -8.33
N GLY A 71 30.90 -16.06 -7.00
CA GLY A 71 32.16 -16.04 -6.26
C GLY A 71 32.89 -17.37 -6.23
N SER A 72 32.16 -18.49 -6.26
CA SER A 72 32.74 -19.84 -6.32
C SER A 72 33.14 -20.27 -7.74
N GLN A 73 32.81 -19.48 -8.77
CA GLN A 73 33.10 -19.74 -10.20
C GLN A 73 32.67 -21.13 -10.70
N VAL A 74 31.77 -21.82 -10.00
CA VAL A 74 31.36 -23.22 -10.31
C VAL A 74 30.70 -23.32 -11.69
N VAL A 75 30.09 -22.23 -12.17
CA VAL A 75 29.35 -22.16 -13.45
C VAL A 75 30.14 -21.36 -14.51
N GLY A 76 31.37 -20.96 -14.21
CA GLY A 76 32.19 -20.08 -15.04
C GLY A 76 32.16 -18.62 -14.58
N SER A 77 33.00 -17.79 -15.21
CA SER A 77 33.17 -16.39 -14.84
C SER A 77 31.92 -15.57 -15.20
N PHE A 78 31.52 -14.67 -14.30
CA PHE A 78 30.43 -13.73 -14.53
C PHE A 78 30.87 -12.52 -15.36
N ASP A 79 32.18 -12.34 -15.54
CA ASP A 79 32.74 -11.30 -16.40
C ASP A 79 32.70 -11.78 -17.87
N PRO A 80 31.97 -11.09 -18.77
CA PRO A 80 31.87 -11.48 -20.17
C PRO A 80 33.18 -11.35 -20.94
N THR A 81 34.19 -10.67 -20.39
CA THR A 81 35.52 -10.53 -21.01
C THR A 81 36.49 -11.62 -20.61
N ASP A 82 36.11 -12.46 -19.65
CA ASP A 82 36.92 -13.55 -19.15
C ASP A 82 36.82 -14.80 -20.06
N LYS A 83 37.86 -15.61 -20.05
CA LYS A 83 38.01 -16.78 -20.94
C LYS A 83 37.11 -17.94 -20.51
N ASP A 84 36.80 -17.99 -19.21
CA ASP A 84 35.93 -18.99 -18.60
C ASP A 84 34.46 -18.52 -18.54
N ALA A 85 34.12 -17.46 -19.28
CA ALA A 85 32.76 -16.97 -19.39
C ALA A 85 31.93 -17.86 -20.32
N THR A 86 30.81 -18.37 -19.80
CA THR A 86 29.84 -19.12 -20.59
C THR A 86 28.58 -18.29 -20.78
N ALA A 87 27.80 -18.55 -21.83
CA ALA A 87 26.52 -17.86 -22.04
C ALA A 87 25.58 -17.98 -20.82
N VAL A 88 25.67 -19.10 -20.09
CA VAL A 88 24.90 -19.36 -18.86
C VAL A 88 25.39 -18.48 -17.70
N SER A 89 26.70 -18.38 -17.47
CA SER A 89 27.25 -17.55 -16.39
C SER A 89 26.97 -16.07 -16.60
N ILE A 90 27.05 -15.58 -17.84
CA ILE A 90 26.70 -14.19 -18.20
C ILE A 90 25.22 -13.90 -17.95
N THR A 91 24.34 -14.85 -18.30
CA THR A 91 22.88 -14.71 -18.06
C THR A 91 22.58 -14.68 -16.56
N LEU A 92 23.23 -15.55 -15.77
CA LEU A 92 23.13 -15.55 -14.30
C LEU A 92 23.63 -14.24 -13.69
N ALA A 93 24.71 -13.67 -14.23
CA ALA A 93 25.23 -12.37 -13.81
C ALA A 93 24.23 -11.23 -14.05
N ALA A 94 23.53 -11.24 -15.19
CA ALA A 94 22.48 -10.28 -15.48
C ALA A 94 21.29 -10.42 -14.51
N ILE A 95 20.85 -11.64 -14.22
CA ILE A 95 19.78 -11.91 -13.25
C ILE A 95 20.21 -11.44 -11.85
N TYR A 96 21.47 -11.68 -11.46
CA TYR A 96 22.03 -11.19 -10.20
C TYR A 96 21.97 -9.66 -10.11
N ALA A 97 22.41 -8.94 -11.15
CA ALA A 97 22.39 -7.49 -11.16
C ALA A 97 20.95 -6.93 -11.05
N VAL A 98 20.01 -7.49 -11.82
CA VAL A 98 18.60 -7.07 -11.77
C VAL A 98 18.00 -7.35 -10.39
N SER A 99 18.21 -8.55 -9.84
CA SER A 99 17.68 -8.92 -8.53
C SER A 99 18.26 -8.07 -7.39
N ALA A 100 19.54 -7.73 -7.45
CA ALA A 100 20.16 -6.82 -6.48
C ALA A 100 19.54 -5.42 -6.53
N ILE A 101 19.37 -4.83 -7.74
CA ILE A 101 18.73 -3.52 -7.91
C ILE A 101 17.27 -3.56 -7.41
N VAL A 102 16.51 -4.58 -7.80
CA VAL A 102 15.11 -4.74 -7.41
C VAL A 102 14.98 -4.92 -5.89
N ALA A 103 15.88 -5.67 -5.25
CA ALA A 103 15.87 -5.84 -3.80
C ALA A 103 16.04 -4.49 -3.07
N TRP A 104 17.01 -3.67 -3.48
CA TRP A 104 17.21 -2.34 -2.90
C TRP A 104 16.05 -1.38 -3.19
N LEU A 105 15.50 -1.39 -4.41
CA LEU A 105 14.34 -0.57 -4.77
C LEU A 105 13.08 -0.99 -4.01
N ALA A 106 12.85 -2.28 -3.83
CA ALA A 106 11.72 -2.81 -3.07
C ALA A 106 11.86 -2.47 -1.58
N LEU A 107 13.08 -2.57 -1.02
CA LEU A 107 13.37 -2.17 0.36
C LEU A 107 13.18 -0.67 0.56
N ALA A 108 13.69 0.15 -0.36
CA ALA A 108 13.51 1.60 -0.33
C ALA A 108 12.02 1.98 -0.45
N SER A 109 11.28 1.32 -1.34
CA SER A 109 9.84 1.54 -1.50
C SER A 109 9.05 1.12 -0.26
N TYR A 110 9.43 0.02 0.38
CA TYR A 110 8.85 -0.45 1.64
C TYR A 110 8.99 0.61 2.75
N PHE A 111 10.20 1.13 2.98
CA PHE A 111 10.45 2.13 4.01
C PHE A 111 9.90 3.51 3.67
N SER A 112 9.97 3.94 2.41
CA SER A 112 9.56 5.28 1.99
C SER A 112 8.05 5.43 1.83
N ARG A 113 7.37 4.44 1.22
CA ARG A 113 5.99 4.62 0.76
C ARG A 113 4.95 3.86 1.57
N PHE A 114 5.29 2.66 2.03
CA PHE A 114 4.32 1.78 2.69
C PHE A 114 4.29 2.02 4.20
N ARG A 115 5.44 2.00 4.87
CA ARG A 115 5.53 2.16 6.34
C ARG A 115 4.90 3.46 6.90
N PRO A 116 5.08 4.66 6.32
CA PRO A 116 4.44 5.87 6.86
C PRO A 116 2.94 5.94 6.55
N ARG A 117 2.50 5.44 5.38
CA ARG A 117 1.07 5.43 5.02
C ARG A 117 0.26 4.45 5.84
N THR A 118 0.78 3.25 6.11
CA THR A 118 0.10 2.27 6.97
C THR A 118 0.10 2.70 8.43
N ARG A 119 1.12 3.43 8.88
CA ARG A 119 1.13 4.02 10.23
C ARG A 119 0.12 5.16 10.39
N GLN A 120 0.08 6.11 9.46
CA GLN A 120 -0.89 7.21 9.48
C GLN A 120 -2.33 6.72 9.35
N ALA A 121 -2.58 5.74 8.48
CA ALA A 121 -3.90 5.17 8.31
C ALA A 121 -4.37 4.39 9.56
N LYS A 122 -3.45 3.69 10.26
CA LYS A 122 -3.73 3.10 11.58
C LYS A 122 -3.99 4.14 12.67
N GLU A 123 -3.26 5.26 12.67
CA GLU A 123 -3.48 6.36 13.62
C GLU A 123 -4.84 7.05 13.38
N ASN A 124 -5.29 7.20 12.13
CA ASN A 124 -6.58 7.82 11.81
C ASN A 124 -7.82 6.95 12.12
N ILE A 125 -7.64 5.64 12.29
CA ILE A 125 -8.72 4.70 12.64
C ILE A 125 -8.92 4.58 14.16
N ARG A 126 -7.90 4.91 14.94
CA ARG A 126 -7.91 4.82 16.41
C ARG A 126 -8.55 6.06 17.03
#